data_AF-A0A6A7LFV2-F1
#
_entry.id   AF-A0A6A7LFV2-F1
#
_cell.length_a   1.000
_cell.length_b   1.000
_cell.length_c   1.000
_cell.angle_alpha   90.00
_cell.angle_beta   90.00
_cell.angle_gamma   90.00
#
_symmetry.space_group_name_H-M   'P 1'
#
loop_
_entity.id
_entity.type
_entity.pdbx_description
1 polymer ?
#
loop_
_entity_poly.entity_id
_entity_poly.type
_entity_poly.pdbx_seq_one_letter_code
_entity_poly.pdbx_strand_id
1 'polypeptide(L)'
;MLGGIGVVHTIKRNFYINRLSELQSALYILRCVSEGRNEDQIVERFIGDEQLVKTWLGVLMDIRLVERNFVNELVITKEGLEYLKRYNPHW
;
A
#
# COMPACT_ATOMS: atom_id res chain seq x y z
N MET A 1 -13.51 -4.94 -31.40
CA MET A 1 -13.46 -3.66 -30.66
C MET A 1 -13.80 -3.94 -29.20
N LEU A 2 -12.81 -4.18 -28.35
CA LEU A 2 -13.02 -4.40 -26.91
C LEU A 2 -11.89 -3.66 -26.16
N GLY A 3 -12.26 -2.92 -25.10
CA GLY A 3 -11.35 -2.67 -23.97
C GLY A 3 -10.78 -1.27 -23.76
N GLY A 4 -11.37 -0.20 -24.28
CA GLY A 4 -10.81 1.15 -24.12
C GLY A 4 -10.87 1.75 -22.70
N ILE A 5 -11.76 1.26 -21.82
CA ILE A 5 -12.03 1.93 -20.53
C ILE A 5 -11.24 1.30 -19.38
N GLY A 6 -11.04 -0.02 -19.38
CA GLY A 6 -10.29 -0.73 -18.33
C GLY A 6 -8.78 -0.44 -18.37
N VAL A 7 -8.21 -0.40 -19.58
CA VAL A 7 -6.78 -0.19 -19.78
C VAL A 7 -6.35 1.23 -19.42
N VAL A 8 -7.16 2.25 -19.76
CA VAL A 8 -6.84 3.66 -19.47
C VAL A 8 -6.91 3.96 -17.96
N HIS A 9 -7.83 3.33 -17.22
CA HIS A 9 -7.90 3.47 -15.77
C HIS A 9 -6.68 2.85 -15.08
N THR A 10 -6.26 1.66 -15.51
CA THR A 10 -5.07 0.98 -15.01
C THR A 10 -3.80 1.78 -15.33
N ILE A 11 -3.65 2.28 -16.57
CA ILE A 11 -2.49 3.10 -16.97
C ILE A 11 -2.39 4.40 -16.17
N LYS A 12 -3.51 5.12 -15.97
CA LYS A 12 -3.51 6.35 -15.16
C LYS A 12 -3.11 6.08 -13.72
N ARG A 13 -3.71 5.06 -13.08
CA ARG A 13 -3.40 4.68 -11.69
C ARG A 13 -1.92 4.28 -11.52
N ASN A 14 -1.37 3.56 -12.50
CA ASN A 14 0.03 3.14 -12.53
C ASN A 14 1.01 4.33 -12.66
N PHE A 15 0.68 5.37 -13.44
CA PHE A 15 1.54 6.55 -13.57
C PHE A 15 1.63 7.39 -12.28
N TYR A 16 0.56 7.46 -11.48
CA TYR A 16 0.58 8.18 -10.21
C TYR A 16 1.55 7.57 -9.19
N ILE A 17 1.68 6.24 -9.18
CA ILE A 17 2.48 5.51 -8.19
C ILE A 17 3.99 5.72 -8.43
N ASN A 18 4.42 5.78 -9.69
CA ASN A 18 5.80 6.12 -10.07
C ASN A 18 6.23 7.56 -9.73
N ARG A 19 5.31 8.41 -9.24
CA ARG A 19 5.59 9.78 -8.79
C ARG A 19 5.32 10.00 -7.30
N LEU A 20 4.96 8.96 -6.55
CA LEU A 20 4.77 9.10 -5.12
C LEU A 20 6.12 9.36 -4.47
N SER A 21 6.19 10.34 -3.58
CA SER A 21 7.33 10.44 -2.67
C SER A 21 7.44 9.17 -1.82
N GLU A 22 8.61 8.94 -1.23
CA GLU A 22 8.84 7.83 -0.29
C GLU A 22 7.75 7.74 0.77
N LEU A 23 7.40 8.89 1.40
CA LEU A 23 6.33 8.97 2.38
C LEU A 23 4.96 8.62 1.80
N GLN A 24 4.65 9.06 0.58
CA GLN A 24 3.37 8.73 -0.07
C GLN A 24 3.26 7.24 -0.40
N SER A 25 4.37 6.60 -0.79
CA SER A 25 4.43 5.15 -1.01
C SER A 25 4.18 4.39 0.28
N ALA A 26 4.85 4.79 1.36
CA ALA A 26 4.67 4.21 2.69
C ALA A 26 3.22 4.36 3.20
N LEU A 27 2.64 5.57 3.10
CA LEU A 27 1.26 5.83 3.50
C LEU A 27 0.25 5.05 2.65
N TYR A 28 0.52 4.88 1.36
CA TYR A 28 -0.34 4.08 0.49
C TYR A 28 -0.31 2.60 0.87
N ILE A 29 0.87 2.04 1.13
CA ILE A 29 1.02 0.64 1.58
C ILE A 29 0.32 0.44 2.94
N LEU A 30 0.54 1.36 3.90
CA LEU A 30 -0.10 1.32 5.21
C LEU A 30 -1.64 1.35 5.08
N ARG A 31 -2.18 2.16 4.17
CA ARG A 31 -3.60 2.15 3.84
C ARG A 31 -4.04 0.81 3.28
N CYS A 32 -3.33 0.24 2.31
CA CYS A 32 -3.70 -1.06 1.74
C CYS A 32 -3.79 -2.15 2.81
N VAL A 33 -2.85 -2.17 3.77
CA VAL A 33 -2.92 -3.09 4.91
C VAL A 33 -4.14 -2.80 5.79
N SER A 34 -4.48 -1.53 6.04
CA SER A 34 -5.71 -1.17 6.78
C SER A 34 -7.01 -1.64 6.11
N GLU A 35 -6.99 -1.81 4.79
CA GLU A 35 -8.10 -2.35 3.99
C GLU A 35 -8.12 -3.89 3.96
N GLY A 36 -7.19 -4.56 4.64
CA GLY A 36 -7.07 -6.02 4.69
C GLY A 36 -6.42 -6.64 3.43
N ARG A 37 -5.65 -5.86 2.67
CA ARG A 37 -4.95 -6.38 1.48
C ARG A 37 -3.70 -7.15 1.87
N ASN A 38 -3.46 -8.25 1.16
CA ASN A 38 -2.21 -9.02 1.28
C ASN A 38 -1.09 -8.45 0.40
N GLU A 39 0.12 -8.97 0.55
CA GLU A 39 1.32 -8.51 -0.14
C GLU A 39 1.16 -8.55 -1.68
N ASP A 40 0.71 -9.66 -2.25
CA ASP A 40 0.51 -9.82 -3.69
C ASP A 40 -0.46 -8.77 -4.26
N GLN A 41 -1.57 -8.53 -3.57
CA GLN A 41 -2.56 -7.51 -3.94
C GLN A 41 -2.01 -6.09 -3.86
N ILE A 42 -1.04 -5.83 -2.98
CA ILE A 42 -0.35 -4.55 -2.88
C ILE A 42 0.62 -4.41 -4.05
N VAL A 43 1.41 -5.44 -4.35
CA VAL A 43 2.39 -5.47 -5.46
C VAL A 43 1.72 -5.20 -6.81
N GLU A 44 0.55 -5.77 -7.08
CA GLU A 44 -0.23 -5.49 -8.29
C GLU A 44 -0.52 -4.00 -8.48
N ARG A 45 -0.67 -3.23 -7.40
CA ARG A 45 -0.91 -1.79 -7.45
C ARG A 45 0.37 -1.02 -7.77
N PHE A 46 1.53 -1.50 -7.35
CA PHE A 46 2.83 -0.87 -7.61
C PHE A 46 3.47 -1.30 -8.94
N ILE A 47 2.67 -1.62 -9.97
CA ILE A 47 3.17 -2.08 -11.29
C ILE A 47 4.07 -3.32 -11.17
N GLY A 48 3.87 -4.14 -10.12
CA GLY A 48 4.72 -5.30 -9.87
C GLY A 48 6.08 -4.98 -9.25
N ASP A 49 6.30 -3.77 -8.70
CA ASP A 49 7.52 -3.47 -7.94
C ASP A 49 7.50 -4.11 -6.54
N GLU A 50 7.75 -5.42 -6.55
CA GLU A 50 7.78 -6.27 -5.36
C GLU A 50 8.84 -5.82 -4.36
N GLN A 51 10.00 -5.37 -4.84
CA GLN A 51 11.11 -4.95 -3.99
C GLN A 51 10.77 -3.69 -3.21
N LEU A 52 10.12 -2.71 -3.85
CA LEU A 52 9.65 -1.50 -3.19
C LEU A 52 8.62 -1.83 -2.10
N VAL A 53 7.65 -2.69 -2.41
CA VAL A 53 6.60 -3.09 -1.46
C VAL A 53 7.20 -3.82 -0.26
N LYS A 54 8.10 -4.78 -0.49
CA LYS A 54 8.81 -5.50 0.59
C LYS A 54 9.64 -4.57 1.47
N THR A 55 10.33 -3.61 0.86
CA THR A 55 11.15 -2.63 1.59
C THR A 55 10.26 -1.81 2.53
N TRP A 56 9.15 -1.28 2.03
CA TRP A 56 8.25 -0.48 2.87
C TRP A 56 7.50 -1.30 3.90
N LEU A 57 7.05 -2.52 3.58
CA LEU A 57 6.45 -3.41 4.58
C LEU A 57 7.45 -3.72 5.70
N GLY A 58 8.72 -3.99 5.36
CA GLY A 58 9.79 -4.18 6.33
C GLY A 58 9.92 -2.98 7.27
N VAL A 59 10.06 -1.78 6.72
CA VAL A 59 10.15 -0.54 7.51
C VAL A 59 8.92 -0.37 8.40
N LEU A 60 7.71 -0.50 7.86
CA LEU A 60 6.45 -0.32 8.60
C LEU A 60 6.29 -1.35 9.74
N MET A 61 6.81 -2.56 9.57
CA MET A 61 6.85 -3.58 10.64
C MET A 61 7.90 -3.24 11.70
N ASP A 62 9.09 -2.79 11.31
CA ASP A 62 10.16 -2.40 12.23
C ASP A 62 9.74 -1.23 13.14
N ILE A 63 8.98 -0.28 12.59
CA ILE A 63 8.40 0.84 13.36
C ILE A 63 7.02 0.54 13.98
N ARG A 64 6.59 -0.72 13.95
CA ARG A 64 5.36 -1.24 14.59
C ARG A 64 4.05 -0.58 14.14
N LEU A 65 3.98 -0.13 12.88
CA LEU A 65 2.74 0.36 12.28
C LEU A 65 1.95 -0.75 11.58
N VAL A 66 2.63 -1.82 11.19
CA VAL A 66 2.07 -3.06 10.62
C VAL A 66 2.65 -4.23 11.39
N GLU A 67 1.89 -5.31 11.51
CA GLU A 67 2.38 -6.58 12.05
C GLU A 67 1.80 -7.76 11.27
N ARG A 68 2.31 -8.96 11.54
CA ARG A 68 1.68 -10.20 11.09
C ARG A 68 0.91 -10.83 12.24
N ASN A 69 -0.34 -11.17 12.00
CA ASN A 69 -1.17 -11.86 12.98
C ASN A 69 -0.76 -13.34 13.12
N PHE A 70 -1.47 -14.10 13.95
CA PHE A 70 -1.18 -15.52 14.20
C PHE A 70 -1.36 -16.44 12.98
N VAL A 71 -2.09 -16.00 11.95
CA VAL A 71 -2.23 -16.70 10.66
C VAL A 71 -1.33 -16.11 9.57
N ASN A 72 -0.32 -15.31 9.95
CA ASN A 72 0.68 -14.71 9.07
C ASN A 72 0.13 -13.66 8.08
N GLU A 73 -1.07 -13.13 8.33
CA GLU A 73 -1.65 -12.04 7.53
C GLU A 73 -1.15 -10.67 7.99
N LEU A 74 -0.97 -9.75 7.04
CA LEU A 74 -0.63 -8.36 7.32
C LEU A 74 -1.84 -7.66 7.97
N VAL A 75 -1.62 -7.11 9.16
CA VAL A 75 -2.63 -6.34 9.90
C VAL A 75 -2.05 -5.00 10.34
N ILE A 76 -2.89 -3.97 10.33
CA ILE A 76 -2.49 -2.64 10.82
C ILE A 76 -2.57 -2.61 12.35
N THR A 77 -1.58 -2.04 13.00
CA THR A 77 -1.61 -1.84 14.46
C THR A 77 -2.48 -0.63 14.83
N LYS A 78 -2.76 -0.45 16.12
CA LYS A 78 -3.47 0.74 16.59
C LYS A 78 -2.66 2.00 16.28
N GLU A 79 -1.35 1.96 16.52
CA GLU A 79 -0.39 3.02 16.24
C GLU A 79 -0.33 3.32 14.74
N GLY A 80 -0.35 2.28 13.89
CA GLY A 80 -0.45 2.41 12.44
C GLY A 80 -1.70 3.14 12.01
N LEU A 81 -2.86 2.80 12.58
CA LEU A 81 -4.12 3.45 12.27
C LEU A 81 -4.14 4.93 12.70
N GLU A 82 -3.60 5.25 13.88
CA GLU A 82 -3.46 6.63 14.35
C GLU A 82 -2.50 7.44 13.46
N TYR A 83 -1.37 6.84 13.07
CA TYR A 83 -0.41 7.43 12.15
C TYR A 83 -1.06 7.74 10.79
N LEU A 84 -1.78 6.76 10.21
CA LEU A 84 -2.49 6.94 8.95
C LEU A 84 -3.50 8.08 9.01
N LYS A 85 -4.30 8.17 10.09
CA LYS A 85 -5.27 9.26 10.31
C LYS A 85 -4.60 10.63 10.43
N ARG A 86 -3.42 10.71 11.07
CA ARG A 86 -2.69 11.97 11.25
C ARG A 86 -2.19 12.54 9.92
N TYR A 87 -1.65 11.68 9.06
CA TYR A 87 -1.01 12.11 7.81
C TYR A 87 -1.93 12.02 6.60
N ASN A 88 -3.12 11.42 6.75
CA ASN A 88 -4.13 11.36 5.70
C ASN A 88 -5.57 11.50 6.26
N PRO A 89 -5.93 12.67 6.85
CA PRO A 89 -7.18 12.85 7.58
C PRO A 89 -8.45 12.94 6.72
N HIS A 90 -8.31 13.10 5.39
CA HIS A 90 -9.42 13.32 4.45
C HIS A 90 -9.66 12.16 3.48
N TRP A 91 -9.09 10.99 3.77
CA TRP A 91 -9.22 9.79 2.95
C TRP A 91 -10.04 8.72 3.64
#